data_AF-A0A7V9PFW7-F1
#
_entry.id   AF-A0A7V9PFW7-F1
#
_cell.length_a   1.000
_cell.length_b   1.000
_cell.length_c   1.000
_cell.angle_alpha   90.00
_cell.angle_beta   90.00
_cell.angle_gamma   90.00
#
_symmetry.space_group_name_H-M   'P 1'
#
loop_
_entity.id
_entity.type
_entity.pdbx_description
1 polymer ?
#
loop_
_entity_poly.entity_id
_entity_poly.type
_entity_poly.pdbx_seq_one_letter_code
_entity_poly.pdbx_strand_id
1 'polypeptide(L)'
;MSAGVCRGKTELFFPPHGEQAEARERREVVARAVCMTCPVLVECRDYARHHREQGFWGGENDEQRVEIRRRTAEPRVVAGARFA
;
A
#
# COMPACT_ATOMS: atom_id res chain seq x y z
N MET A 1 1.88 -6.63 14.99
CA MET A 1 0.71 -5.74 14.72
C MET A 1 -0.51 -5.85 15.68
N SER A 2 -0.32 -5.86 17.00
CA SER A 2 -1.43 -5.88 17.99
C SER A 2 -1.95 -4.49 18.40
N ALA A 3 -1.54 -3.40 17.73
CA ALA A 3 -2.03 -2.03 17.96
C ALA A 3 -2.71 -1.34 16.74
N GLY A 4 -3.00 -2.06 15.66
CA GLY A 4 -3.66 -1.49 14.48
C GLY A 4 -5.06 -0.93 14.75
N VAL A 5 -5.32 0.31 14.32
CA VAL A 5 -6.63 0.99 14.45
C VAL A 5 -7.67 0.51 13.43
N CYS A 6 -7.26 -0.31 12.47
CA CYS A 6 -8.12 -0.91 11.43
C CYS A 6 -9.00 -2.06 11.94
N ARG A 7 -8.85 -2.48 13.20
CA ARG A 7 -9.64 -3.59 13.77
C ARG A 7 -11.13 -3.33 13.71
N GLY A 8 -11.89 -4.36 13.32
CA GLY A 8 -13.34 -4.27 13.17
C GLY A 8 -13.82 -3.49 11.94
N LYS A 9 -12.91 -3.15 11.02
CA LYS A 9 -13.23 -2.41 9.77
C LYS A 9 -12.80 -3.18 8.53
N THR A 10 -12.84 -4.52 8.55
CA THR A 10 -12.31 -5.38 7.48
C THR A 10 -12.82 -4.96 6.08
N GLU A 11 -14.11 -4.74 5.93
CA GLU A 11 -14.74 -4.29 4.66
C GLU A 11 -14.19 -2.97 4.11
N LEU A 12 -13.55 -2.15 4.94
CA LEU A 12 -12.92 -0.90 4.53
C LEU A 12 -11.53 -1.15 3.92
N PHE A 13 -10.80 -2.13 4.45
CA PHE A 13 -9.42 -2.41 4.06
C PHE A 13 -9.32 -3.49 2.98
N PHE A 14 -10.31 -4.36 2.86
CA PHE A 14 -10.31 -5.47 1.89
C PHE A 14 -11.50 -5.33 0.93
N PRO A 15 -11.26 -5.34 -0.40
CA PRO A 15 -12.33 -5.18 -1.38
C PRO A 15 -13.26 -6.40 -1.40
N PRO A 16 -14.59 -6.20 -1.56
CA PRO A 16 -15.49 -7.30 -1.90
C PRO A 16 -15.27 -7.77 -3.34
N HIS A 17 -15.72 -9.00 -3.64
CA HIS A 17 -15.66 -9.52 -5.00
C HIS A 17 -16.48 -8.66 -5.98
N GLY A 18 -15.87 -8.31 -7.12
CA GLY A 18 -16.53 -7.52 -8.16
C GLY A 18 -16.74 -6.05 -7.79
N GLU A 19 -15.95 -5.50 -6.85
CA GLU A 19 -16.00 -4.08 -6.51
C GLU A 19 -15.74 -3.20 -7.75
N GLN A 20 -16.62 -2.22 -7.97
CA GLN A 20 -16.47 -1.24 -9.04
C GLN A 20 -15.37 -0.22 -8.71
N ALA A 21 -14.72 0.31 -9.75
CA ALA A 21 -13.57 1.21 -9.60
C ALA A 21 -13.88 2.47 -8.75
N GLU A 22 -15.06 3.09 -8.93
CA GLU A 22 -15.44 4.26 -8.13
C GLU A 22 -15.73 3.91 -6.66
N ALA A 23 -16.29 2.73 -6.42
CA ALA A 23 -16.53 2.24 -5.06
C ALA A 23 -15.20 1.97 -4.33
N ARG A 24 -14.24 1.35 -5.05
CA ARG A 24 -12.87 1.14 -4.59
C ARG A 24 -12.21 2.46 -4.20
N GLU A 25 -12.25 3.47 -5.07
CA GLU A 25 -11.63 4.77 -4.79
C GLU A 25 -12.18 5.41 -3.51
N ARG A 26 -13.50 5.44 -3.35
CA ARG A 26 -14.16 5.99 -2.15
C ARG A 26 -13.76 5.23 -0.89
N ARG A 27 -13.78 3.89 -0.96
CA ARG A 27 -13.39 3.02 0.16
C ARG A 27 -11.93 3.27 0.56
N GLU A 28 -11.03 3.35 -0.40
CA GLU A 28 -9.61 3.56 -0.16
C GLU A 28 -9.28 4.96 0.39
N VAL A 29 -10.01 6.01 0.01
CA VAL A 29 -9.89 7.33 0.63
C VAL A 29 -10.18 7.27 2.13
N VAL A 30 -11.25 6.57 2.51
CA VAL A 30 -11.63 6.41 3.93
C VAL A 30 -10.64 5.49 4.65
N ALA A 31 -10.20 4.40 4.03
CA ALA A 31 -9.17 3.50 4.58
C ALA A 31 -7.85 4.24 4.84
N ARG A 32 -7.43 5.12 3.90
CA ARG A 32 -6.24 5.95 4.01
C ARG A 32 -6.32 6.86 5.23
N ALA A 33 -7.44 7.57 5.41
CA ALA A 33 -7.62 8.47 6.55
C ALA A 33 -7.45 7.75 7.89
N VAL A 34 -8.05 6.56 8.03
CA VAL A 34 -7.88 5.71 9.24
C VAL A 34 -6.44 5.22 9.37
N CYS A 35 -5.81 4.81 8.27
CA CYS A 35 -4.47 4.25 8.29
C CYS A 35 -3.42 5.29 8.73
N MET A 36 -3.57 6.55 8.31
CA MET A 36 -2.63 7.64 8.63
C MET A 36 -2.56 7.99 10.12
N THR A 37 -3.54 7.59 10.92
CA THR A 37 -3.52 7.78 12.38
C THR A 37 -3.01 6.55 13.14
N CYS A 38 -2.59 5.50 12.42
CA CYS A 38 -2.21 4.22 13.00
C CYS A 38 -0.76 4.25 13.54
N PRO A 39 -0.50 3.87 14.81
CA PRO A 39 0.86 3.90 15.36
C PRO A 39 1.79 2.86 14.72
N VAL A 40 1.24 1.80 14.12
CA VAL A 40 2.00 0.72 13.49
C VAL A 40 2.05 0.85 11.95
N LEU A 41 1.81 2.05 11.41
CA LEU A 41 1.73 2.29 9.95
C LEU A 41 2.95 1.74 9.20
N VAL A 42 4.16 2.04 9.70
CA VAL A 42 5.41 1.62 9.04
C VAL A 42 5.59 0.11 9.06
N GLU A 43 5.48 -0.52 10.23
CA GLU A 43 5.56 -1.99 10.38
C GLU A 43 4.51 -2.70 9.50
N CYS A 44 3.28 -2.17 9.48
CA CYS A 44 2.17 -2.68 8.67
C CYS A 44 2.47 -2.64 7.17
N ARG A 45 3.01 -1.51 6.69
CA ARG A 45 3.40 -1.32 5.30
C ARG A 45 4.52 -2.28 4.89
N ASP A 46 5.56 -2.38 5.69
CA ASP A 46 6.74 -3.19 5.37
C ASP A 46 6.39 -4.67 5.31
N TYR A 47 5.59 -5.14 6.27
CA TYR A 47 5.06 -6.49 6.26
C TYR A 47 4.23 -6.77 5.00
N ALA A 48 3.29 -5.89 4.64
CA ALA A 48 2.43 -6.10 3.47
C ALA A 48 3.22 -6.11 2.15
N ARG A 49 4.27 -5.28 2.04
CA ARG A 49 5.18 -5.27 0.90
C ARG A 49 5.99 -6.57 0.80
N HIS A 50 6.48 -7.09 1.94
CA HIS A 50 7.25 -8.33 1.99
C HIS A 50 6.41 -9.54 1.62
N HIS A 51 5.22 -9.67 2.22
CA HIS A 51 4.34 -10.83 2.06
C HIS A 51 3.41 -10.75 0.84
N ARG A 52 3.38 -9.59 0.15
CA ARG A 52 2.49 -9.35 -1.01
C ARG A 52 1.02 -9.52 -0.63
N GLU A 53 0.66 -9.01 0.53
CA GLU A 53 -0.73 -9.01 1.02
C GLU A 53 -1.66 -8.30 0.02
N GLN A 54 -2.95 -8.63 0.04
CA GLN A 54 -3.98 -7.95 -0.74
C GLN A 54 -4.78 -6.98 0.13
N GLY A 55 -5.33 -5.93 -0.49
CA GLY A 55 -6.06 -4.86 0.16
C GLY A 55 -5.22 -3.65 0.57
N PHE A 56 -5.78 -2.85 1.46
CA PHE A 56 -5.19 -1.60 1.92
C PHE A 56 -4.36 -1.81 3.18
N TRP A 57 -3.05 -1.59 3.09
CA TRP A 57 -2.11 -1.82 4.19
C TRP A 57 -1.14 -0.66 4.32
N GLY A 58 -0.95 -0.16 5.55
CA GLY A 58 0.09 0.83 5.86
C GLY A 58 0.09 2.09 4.98
N GLY A 59 -1.08 2.51 4.48
CA GLY A 59 -1.25 3.67 3.61
C GLY A 59 -1.23 3.38 2.11
N GLU A 60 -1.16 2.11 1.71
CA GLU A 60 -0.97 1.67 0.32
C GLU A 60 -2.03 0.64 -0.08
N ASN A 61 -2.56 0.77 -1.30
CA ASN A 61 -3.32 -0.30 -1.96
C ASN A 61 -2.38 -1.24 -2.76
N ASP A 62 -2.94 -2.29 -3.35
CA ASP A 62 -2.18 -3.31 -4.10
C ASP A 62 -1.45 -2.71 -5.31
N GLU A 63 -2.15 -1.89 -6.10
CA GLU A 63 -1.60 -1.23 -7.30
C GLU A 63 -0.43 -0.30 -6.93
N GLN A 64 -0.55 0.45 -5.86
CA GLN A 64 0.50 1.32 -5.32
C GLN A 64 1.72 0.50 -4.88
N ARG A 65 1.52 -0.65 -4.21
CA ARG A 65 2.63 -1.53 -3.82
C ARG A 65 3.34 -2.12 -5.05
N VAL A 66 2.60 -2.45 -6.11
CA VAL A 66 3.18 -2.92 -7.38
C VAL A 66 3.99 -1.80 -8.04
N GLU A 67 3.46 -0.59 -8.14
CA GLU A 67 4.15 0.55 -8.75
C GLU A 67 5.43 0.92 -7.99
N ILE A 68 5.37 0.94 -6.66
CA ILE A 68 6.54 1.19 -5.81
C ILE A 68 7.61 0.13 -6.06
N ARG A 69 7.22 -1.16 -6.08
CA ARG A 69 8.15 -2.26 -6.36
C ARG A 69 8.81 -2.11 -7.73
N ARG A 70 8.03 -1.77 -8.75
CA ARG A 70 8.54 -1.53 -10.12
C ARG A 70 9.59 -0.42 -10.12
N ARG A 71 9.27 0.74 -9.54
CA ARG A 71 10.18 1.88 -9.44
C ARG A 71 11.45 1.59 -8.64
N THR A 72 11.38 0.74 -7.61
CA THR A 72 12.57 0.33 -6.84
C THR A 72 13.41 -0.74 -7.55
N ALA A 73 12.82 -1.51 -8.46
CA ALA A 73 13.50 -2.57 -9.20
C ALA A 73 14.17 -2.07 -10.48
N GLU A 74 13.74 -0.93 -11.03
CA GLU A 74 14.40 -0.31 -12.17
C GLU A 74 15.86 0.01 -11.82
N PRO A 75 16.84 -0.51 -12.57
CA PRO A 75 18.24 -0.19 -12.32
C PRO A 75 18.40 1.31 -12.45
N ARG A 76 18.88 1.94 -11.38
CA ARG A 76 19.18 3.37 -11.36
C ARG A 76 20.31 3.59 -12.37
N VAL A 77 19.96 3.93 -13.62
CA VAL A 77 20.93 4.25 -14.66
C VAL A 77 21.70 5.47 -14.17
N VAL A 78 22.91 5.25 -13.66
CA VAL A 78 23.81 6.34 -13.29
C VAL A 78 24.26 6.97 -14.60
N ALA A 79 23.62 8.07 -14.97
CA ALA A 79 24.02 8.87 -16.12
C ALA A 79 25.41 9.45 -15.84
N GLY A 80 26.40 9.02 -16.62
CA GLY A 80 27.64 9.77 -16.83
C GLY A 80 28.88 9.22 -16.13
N ALA A 81 29.51 8.21 -16.73
CA ALA A 81 30.96 8.15 -16.80
C ALA A 81 31.34 8.12 -18.28
N ARG A 82 31.47 9.31 -18.88
CA ARG A 82 32.17 9.47 -20.14
C ARG A 82 33.65 9.20 -19.84
N PHE A 83 34.15 8.04 -20.23
CA PHE A 83 35.59 7.83 -20.32
C PHE A 83 36.09 8.50 -21.59
N ALA A 84 37.09 9.37 -21.41
CA ALA A 84 37.82 10.07 -22.45
C ALA A 84 38.63 9.10 -23.33
#